data_AF-Q5BZR9-F1
#
_entry.id   AF-Q5BZR9-F1
#
_cell.length_a   1.000
_cell.length_b   1.000
_cell.length_c   1.000
_cell.angle_alpha   90.00
_cell.angle_beta   90.00
_cell.angle_gamma   90.00
#
_symmetry.space_group_name_H-M   'P 1'
#
loop_
_entity.id
_entity.type
_entity.pdbx_description
1 polymer ?
#
loop_
_entity_poly.entity_id
_entity_poly.type
_entity_poly.pdbx_seq_one_letter_code
_entity_poly.pdbx_strand_id
1 'polypeptide(L)'
;YDNHLKIGTEVITNIAAVSQLRELISGIVLSDPIKYSEAFLGMSNEEYSLQIRQSDKWGGGIEVSILSQLYEVEICIVDIESCRIDRFGEDQNYAKRILLIYDGIHYDPLAQECPSRDCLVTVFSSNDDTILLEAQQLASNARAEWAFTDLSSFTLLCRQCDAPLVGQVAAQKHAQLTGHTQFKEIIH
;
A
#
# COMPACT_ATOMS: atom_id res chain seq x y z
N TYR A 1 1.02 16.40 -28.37
CA TYR A 1 0.86 17.02 -27.05
C TYR A 1 1.43 16.04 -26.05
N ASP A 2 2.65 16.31 -25.58
CA ASP A 2 3.34 15.45 -24.62
C ASP A 2 2.63 15.55 -23.27
N ASN A 3 1.90 14.49 -22.89
CA ASN A 3 1.23 14.36 -21.60
C ASN A 3 2.22 13.96 -20.49
N HIS A 4 3.45 14.46 -20.55
CA HIS A 4 4.47 14.15 -19.56
C HIS A 4 4.34 15.11 -18.37
N LEU A 5 4.33 14.54 -17.16
CA LEU A 5 4.36 15.31 -15.91
C LEU A 5 5.70 16.06 -15.85
N LYS A 6 5.68 17.31 -15.38
CA LYS A 6 6.91 18.10 -15.23
C LYS A 6 7.61 17.79 -13.92
N ILE A 7 8.93 18.00 -13.88
CA ILE A 7 9.68 17.94 -12.63
C ILE A 7 9.09 18.97 -11.65
N GLY A 8 8.92 18.56 -10.38
CA GLY A 8 8.26 19.38 -9.35
C GLY A 8 6.74 19.40 -9.40
N THR A 9 6.09 18.55 -10.20
CA THR A 9 4.63 18.39 -10.15
C THR A 9 4.22 17.82 -8.79
N GLU A 10 3.33 18.52 -8.08
CA GLU A 10 2.76 18.04 -6.82
C GLU A 10 1.77 16.90 -7.06
N VAL A 11 1.80 15.89 -6.19
CA VAL A 11 0.84 14.80 -6.18
C VAL A 11 -0.45 15.29 -5.53
N ILE A 12 -1.52 15.42 -6.34
CA ILE A 12 -2.83 15.83 -5.86
C ILE A 12 -3.79 14.65 -5.91
N THR A 13 -4.32 14.28 -4.75
CA THR A 13 -5.34 13.23 -4.67
C THR A 13 -6.68 13.73 -5.20
N ASN A 14 -7.22 13.07 -6.23
CA ASN A 14 -8.56 13.34 -6.73
C ASN A 14 -9.58 12.52 -5.94
N ILE A 15 -10.27 13.17 -5.00
CA ILE A 15 -11.26 12.55 -4.09
C ILE A 15 -12.38 11.83 -4.87
N ALA A 16 -12.84 12.40 -5.99
CA ALA A 16 -13.89 11.78 -6.80
C ALA A 16 -13.39 10.50 -7.48
N ALA A 17 -12.16 10.51 -7.99
CA ALA A 17 -11.53 9.33 -8.56
C ALA A 17 -11.30 8.24 -7.50
N VAL A 18 -10.89 8.61 -6.28
CA VAL A 18 -10.74 7.68 -5.15
C VAL A 18 -12.07 7.00 -4.82
N SER A 19 -13.16 7.77 -4.73
CA SER A 19 -14.49 7.20 -4.46
C SER A 19 -14.94 6.23 -5.56
N GLN A 20 -14.73 6.59 -6.83
CA GLN A 20 -15.05 5.72 -7.96
C GLN A 20 -14.21 4.43 -7.96
N LEU A 21 -12.92 4.54 -7.61
CA LEU A 21 -12.02 3.38 -7.53
C LEU A 21 -12.47 2.40 -6.45
N ARG A 22 -12.87 2.92 -5.29
CA ARG A 22 -13.39 2.09 -4.18
C ARG A 22 -14.70 1.40 -4.54
N GLU A 23 -15.61 2.08 -5.24
CA GLU A 23 -16.84 1.45 -5.75
C GLU A 23 -16.52 0.34 -6.76
N LEU A 24 -15.56 0.57 -7.66
CA LEU A 24 -15.13 -0.42 -8.64
C LEU A 24 -14.52 -1.67 -7.96
N ILE A 25 -13.62 -1.48 -7.00
CA ILE A 25 -13.03 -2.57 -6.21
C ILE A 25 -14.13 -3.36 -5.49
N SER A 26 -15.06 -2.66 -4.83
CA SER A 26 -16.22 -3.29 -4.20
C SER A 26 -17.04 -4.13 -5.19
N GLY A 27 -17.30 -3.62 -6.39
CA GLY A 27 -18.00 -4.36 -7.44
C GLY A 27 -17.24 -5.61 -7.90
N ILE A 28 -15.91 -5.53 -8.03
CA ILE A 28 -15.05 -6.67 -8.40
C ILE A 28 -15.11 -7.74 -7.31
N VAL A 29 -14.95 -7.35 -6.04
CA VAL A 29 -15.04 -8.26 -4.89
C VAL A 29 -16.37 -9.01 -4.86
N LEU A 30 -17.50 -8.29 -5.02
CA LEU A 30 -18.85 -8.88 -5.03
C LEU A 30 -19.11 -9.81 -6.21
N SER A 31 -18.41 -9.60 -7.34
CA SER A 31 -18.64 -10.38 -8.56
C SER A 31 -17.98 -11.77 -8.56
N ASP A 32 -17.00 -12.00 -7.69
CA ASP A 32 -16.35 -13.30 -7.54
C ASP A 32 -16.16 -13.70 -6.05
N PRO A 33 -17.23 -14.11 -5.36
CA PRO A 33 -17.16 -14.52 -3.95
C PRO A 33 -16.36 -15.81 -3.71
N ILE A 34 -16.07 -16.58 -4.77
CA ILE A 34 -15.24 -17.79 -4.66
C ILE A 34 -13.78 -17.38 -4.52
N LYS A 35 -13.29 -16.49 -5.39
CA LYS A 35 -11.94 -15.93 -5.27
C LYS A 35 -11.80 -15.06 -4.02
N TYR A 36 -12.70 -14.09 -3.86
CA TYR A 36 -12.72 -13.16 -2.74
C TYR A 36 -13.54 -13.73 -1.58
N SER A 37 -13.13 -14.90 -1.11
CA SER A 37 -13.75 -15.60 0.01
C SER A 37 -13.36 -14.98 1.35
N GLU A 38 -14.08 -15.35 2.42
CA GLU A 38 -13.77 -14.89 3.79
C GLU A 38 -12.33 -15.22 4.22
N ALA A 39 -11.81 -16.38 3.80
CA ALA A 39 -10.42 -16.76 4.07
C ALA A 39 -9.41 -15.84 3.36
N PHE A 40 -9.76 -15.29 2.19
CA PHE A 40 -8.91 -14.38 1.44
C PHE A 40 -9.00 -12.94 1.98
N LEU A 41 -10.21 -12.48 2.32
CA LEU A 41 -10.49 -11.11 2.74
C LEU A 41 -10.32 -10.87 4.25
N GLY A 42 -10.31 -11.93 5.05
CA GLY A 42 -10.31 -11.85 6.52
C GLY A 42 -11.66 -11.45 7.14
N MET A 43 -12.70 -11.30 6.32
CA MET A 43 -14.09 -11.02 6.69
C MET A 43 -15.02 -11.43 5.54
N SER A 44 -16.34 -11.43 5.77
CA SER A 44 -17.29 -11.79 4.70
C SER A 44 -17.13 -10.89 3.46
N ASN A 45 -17.45 -11.43 2.28
CA ASN A 45 -17.34 -10.71 1.01
C ASN A 45 -18.18 -9.42 1.01
N GLU A 46 -19.40 -9.49 1.54
CA GLU A 46 -20.32 -8.37 1.67
C GLU A 46 -19.81 -7.31 2.65
N GLU A 47 -19.26 -7.73 3.78
CA GLU A 47 -18.69 -6.81 4.78
C GLU A 47 -17.46 -6.10 4.23
N TYR A 48 -16.56 -6.83 3.55
CA TYR A 48 -15.39 -6.23 2.91
C TYR A 48 -15.80 -5.18 1.87
N SER A 49 -16.76 -5.52 1.02
CA SER A 49 -17.32 -4.60 0.02
C SER A 49 -17.91 -3.33 0.66
N LEU A 50 -18.58 -3.43 1.81
CA LEU A 50 -19.06 -2.28 2.56
C LEU A 50 -17.91 -1.45 3.13
N GLN A 51 -16.91 -2.09 3.73
CA GLN A 51 -15.77 -1.39 4.36
C GLN A 51 -14.90 -0.67 3.33
N ILE A 52 -14.55 -1.30 2.20
CA ILE A 52 -13.61 -0.71 1.25
C ILE A 52 -14.14 0.57 0.59
N ARG A 53 -15.47 0.77 0.58
CA ARG A 53 -16.13 2.00 0.11
C ARG A 53 -16.01 3.17 1.08
N GLN A 54 -15.71 2.92 2.35
CA GLN A 54 -15.60 3.97 3.36
C GLN A 54 -14.27 4.74 3.19
N SER A 55 -14.33 6.07 3.31
CA SER A 55 -13.17 6.95 3.06
C SER A 55 -12.09 6.86 4.15
N ASP A 56 -12.44 6.42 5.34
CA ASP A 56 -11.56 6.23 6.50
C ASP A 56 -10.91 4.84 6.55
N LYS A 57 -11.26 3.95 5.61
CA LYS A 57 -10.67 2.61 5.51
C LYS A 57 -9.48 2.59 4.55
N TRP A 58 -8.40 1.96 4.99
CA TRP A 58 -7.17 1.87 4.21
C TRP A 58 -7.29 0.75 3.18
N GLY A 59 -6.76 0.99 1.99
CA GLY A 59 -6.50 -0.09 1.03
C GLY A 59 -5.14 -0.74 1.33
N GLY A 60 -4.92 -1.93 0.80
CA GLY A 60 -3.67 -2.65 0.93
C GLY A 60 -3.40 -3.61 -0.24
N GLY A 61 -2.72 -4.71 0.04
CA GLY A 61 -2.30 -5.67 -1.00
C GLY A 61 -3.47 -6.26 -1.80
N ILE A 62 -4.65 -6.44 -1.19
CA ILE A 62 -5.85 -6.91 -1.90
C ILE A 62 -6.24 -5.92 -2.99
N GLU A 63 -6.41 -4.63 -2.64
CA GLU A 63 -6.71 -3.58 -3.60
C GLU A 63 -5.65 -3.48 -4.69
N VAL A 64 -4.37 -3.49 -4.31
CA VAL A 64 -3.26 -3.41 -5.28
C VAL A 64 -3.30 -4.58 -6.26
N SER A 65 -3.60 -5.80 -5.79
CA SER A 65 -3.74 -6.97 -6.66
C SER A 65 -4.90 -6.84 -7.66
N ILE A 66 -6.02 -6.26 -7.22
CA ILE A 66 -7.19 -6.00 -8.07
C ILE A 66 -6.85 -4.94 -9.12
N LEU A 67 -6.20 -3.85 -8.71
CA LEU A 67 -5.82 -2.76 -9.61
C LEU A 67 -4.78 -3.18 -10.63
N SER A 68 -3.80 -4.00 -10.23
CA SER A 68 -2.82 -4.60 -11.14
C SER A 68 -3.50 -5.41 -12.23
N GLN A 69 -4.47 -6.25 -11.87
CA GLN A 69 -5.26 -7.05 -12.82
C GLN A 69 -6.13 -6.17 -13.73
N LEU A 70 -6.83 -5.20 -13.15
CA LEU A 70 -7.74 -4.31 -13.89
C LEU A 70 -7.03 -3.45 -14.93
N TYR A 71 -5.85 -2.93 -14.59
CA TYR A 71 -5.08 -2.03 -15.46
C TYR A 71 -4.01 -2.75 -16.28
N GLU A 72 -3.90 -4.07 -16.14
CA GLU A 72 -2.89 -4.90 -16.82
C GLU A 72 -1.48 -4.32 -16.66
N VAL A 73 -1.14 -3.95 -15.42
CA VAL A 73 0.13 -3.31 -15.05
C VAL A 73 0.69 -4.01 -13.83
N GLU A 74 2.00 -4.29 -13.86
CA GLU A 74 2.69 -4.76 -12.68
C GLU A 74 2.83 -3.58 -11.69
N ILE A 75 2.44 -3.79 -10.43
CA ILE A 75 2.58 -2.77 -9.38
C ILE A 75 3.64 -3.26 -8.41
N CYS A 76 4.76 -2.54 -8.33
CA CYS A 76 5.86 -2.85 -7.43
C CYS A 76 5.79 -1.94 -6.21
N ILE A 77 5.61 -2.51 -5.02
CA ILE A 77 5.60 -1.78 -3.76
C ILE A 77 6.97 -1.95 -3.09
N VAL A 78 7.68 -0.85 -2.91
CA VAL A 78 8.98 -0.82 -2.24
C VAL A 78 8.77 -0.49 -0.77
N ASP A 79 8.97 -1.47 0.08
CA ASP A 79 8.78 -1.36 1.53
C ASP A 79 10.07 -0.83 2.17
N ILE A 80 10.00 0.34 2.81
CA ILE A 80 11.17 1.01 3.37
C ILE A 80 11.77 0.20 4.52
N GLU A 81 10.93 -0.29 5.43
CA GLU A 81 11.34 -1.00 6.65
C GLU A 81 12.20 -2.24 6.33
N SER A 82 11.71 -3.09 5.42
CA SER A 82 12.37 -4.34 5.05
C SER A 82 13.30 -4.22 3.84
N CYS A 83 13.22 -3.11 3.09
CA CYS A 83 13.88 -2.90 1.80
C CYS A 83 13.54 -3.97 0.73
N ARG A 84 12.41 -4.67 0.89
CA ARG A 84 11.91 -5.64 -0.09
C ARG A 84 11.01 -4.94 -1.12
N ILE A 85 10.83 -5.59 -2.27
CA ILE A 85 9.88 -5.17 -3.30
C ILE A 85 8.80 -6.25 -3.44
N ASP A 86 7.57 -5.90 -3.10
CA ASP A 86 6.40 -6.75 -3.28
C ASP A 86 5.82 -6.49 -4.69
N ARG A 87 5.85 -7.50 -5.57
CA ARG A 87 5.49 -7.35 -7.00
C ARG A 87 4.14 -7.98 -7.30
N PHE A 88 3.15 -7.14 -7.60
CA PHE A 88 1.80 -7.57 -7.95
C PHE A 88 1.67 -7.71 -9.46
N GLY A 89 1.23 -8.87 -9.92
CA GLY A 89 1.09 -9.18 -11.35
C GLY A 89 2.39 -9.59 -12.06
N GLU A 90 3.44 -9.96 -11.31
CA GLU A 90 4.74 -10.35 -11.89
C GLU A 90 4.67 -11.57 -12.82
N ASP A 91 3.70 -12.45 -12.60
CA ASP A 91 3.47 -13.68 -13.36
C ASP A 91 2.50 -13.51 -14.54
N GLN A 92 1.92 -12.31 -14.70
CA GLN A 92 0.91 -12.02 -15.71
C GLN A 92 1.48 -11.59 -17.06
N ASN A 93 2.81 -11.44 -17.18
CA ASN A 93 3.48 -10.94 -18.38
C ASN A 93 2.97 -9.57 -18.86
N TYR A 94 2.58 -8.69 -17.94
CA TYR A 94 2.25 -7.30 -18.27
C TYR A 94 3.47 -6.60 -18.86
N ALA A 95 3.26 -5.74 -19.86
CA ALA A 95 4.35 -5.04 -20.55
C ALA A 95 4.92 -3.84 -19.77
N LYS A 96 4.16 -3.37 -18.77
CA LYS A 96 4.41 -2.13 -18.04
C LYS A 96 4.40 -2.39 -16.55
N ARG A 97 5.19 -1.59 -15.82
CA ARG A 97 5.17 -1.53 -14.36
C ARG A 97 5.10 -0.09 -13.84
N ILE A 98 4.54 0.06 -12.65
CA ILE A 98 4.62 1.29 -11.84
C ILE A 98 5.21 0.95 -10.48
N LEU A 99 5.75 1.96 -9.79
CA LEU A 99 6.38 1.79 -8.48
C LEU A 99 5.70 2.69 -7.45
N LEU A 100 5.44 2.12 -6.28
CA LEU A 100 5.02 2.83 -5.07
C LEU A 100 6.08 2.59 -4.00
N ILE A 101 6.28 3.56 -3.11
CA ILE A 101 7.06 3.38 -1.88
C ILE A 101 6.11 3.36 -0.69
N TYR A 102 6.38 2.49 0.27
CA TYR A 102 5.55 2.26 1.44
C TYR A 102 6.37 2.40 2.73
N ASP A 103 5.91 3.26 3.63
CA ASP A 103 6.59 3.60 4.88
C ASP A 103 6.03 2.86 6.11
N GLY A 104 5.08 1.94 5.92
CA GLY A 104 4.35 1.26 6.99
C GLY A 104 2.91 1.76 7.18
N ILE A 105 2.58 2.99 6.73
CA ILE A 105 1.23 3.55 6.86
C ILE A 105 0.76 4.35 5.63
N HIS A 106 1.69 4.87 4.83
CA HIS A 106 1.46 5.68 3.64
C HIS A 106 2.09 5.05 2.41
N TYR A 107 1.40 5.22 1.28
CA TYR A 107 1.90 4.92 -0.06
C TYR A 107 2.16 6.21 -0.80
N ASP A 108 3.35 6.36 -1.36
CA ASP A 108 3.69 7.45 -2.26
C ASP A 108 4.10 6.91 -3.64
N PRO A 109 3.70 7.57 -4.75
CA PRO A 109 4.12 7.17 -6.07
C PRO A 109 5.60 7.50 -6.31
N LEU A 110 6.34 6.58 -6.93
CA LEU A 110 7.70 6.84 -7.39
C LEU A 110 7.70 7.27 -8.86
N ALA A 111 8.58 8.22 -9.16
CA ALA A 111 8.83 8.71 -10.51
C ALA A 111 10.33 8.88 -10.73
N GLN A 112 10.80 8.61 -11.95
CA GLN A 112 12.15 8.89 -12.37
C GLN A 112 12.21 10.25 -13.06
N GLU A 113 13.09 11.13 -12.60
CA GLU A 113 13.36 12.39 -13.28
C GLU A 113 14.09 12.16 -14.61
N CYS A 114 13.65 12.83 -15.65
CA CYS A 114 14.34 12.90 -16.94
C CYS A 114 14.69 14.38 -17.23
N PRO A 115 15.78 14.92 -16.64
CA PRO A 115 16.12 16.34 -16.73
C PRO A 115 16.31 16.83 -18.17
N SER A 116 16.81 15.97 -19.07
CA SER A 116 16.98 16.29 -20.48
C SER A 116 15.67 16.62 -21.21
N ARG A 117 14.54 16.17 -20.66
CA ARG A 117 13.18 16.39 -21.20
C ARG A 117 12.28 17.18 -20.25
N ASP A 118 12.81 17.68 -19.14
CA ASP A 118 12.06 18.37 -18.08
C ASP A 118 10.78 17.62 -17.67
N CYS A 119 10.89 16.30 -17.51
CA CYS A 119 9.73 15.46 -17.22
C CYS A 119 9.97 14.35 -16.21
N LEU A 120 8.87 13.82 -15.68
CA LEU A 120 8.81 12.66 -14.81
C LEU A 120 8.30 11.44 -15.58
N VAL A 121 8.95 10.31 -15.38
CA VAL A 121 8.53 8.99 -15.89
C VAL A 121 7.99 8.18 -14.72
N THR A 122 6.73 7.75 -14.81
CA THR A 122 6.04 6.98 -13.75
C THR A 122 5.66 5.57 -14.19
N VAL A 123 5.78 5.28 -15.49
CA VAL A 123 5.44 4.00 -16.10
C VAL A 123 6.66 3.47 -16.84
N PHE A 124 7.10 2.29 -16.47
CA PHE A 124 8.34 1.66 -16.94
C PHE A 124 8.02 0.38 -17.69
N SER A 125 8.97 -0.14 -18.47
CA SER A 125 8.85 -1.49 -19.00
C SER A 125 9.00 -2.50 -17.87
N SER A 126 8.22 -3.58 -17.89
CA SER A 126 8.38 -4.68 -16.94
C SER A 126 9.69 -5.48 -17.15
N ASN A 127 10.40 -5.28 -18.25
CA ASN A 127 11.72 -5.87 -18.47
C ASN A 127 12.87 -4.98 -17.98
N ASP A 128 12.56 -3.76 -17.51
CA ASP A 128 13.55 -2.86 -16.96
C ASP A 128 13.73 -3.16 -15.47
N ASP A 129 14.73 -3.96 -15.13
CA ASP A 129 15.08 -4.26 -13.74
C ASP A 129 15.97 -3.18 -13.12
N THR A 130 16.51 -2.24 -13.90
CA THR A 130 17.34 -1.16 -13.37
C THR A 130 16.53 -0.23 -12.47
N ILE A 131 15.25 0.02 -12.83
CA ILE A 131 14.36 0.83 -11.99
C ILE A 131 14.07 0.17 -10.63
N LEU A 132 14.06 -1.17 -10.56
CA LEU A 132 13.87 -1.89 -9.29
C LEU A 132 15.09 -1.72 -8.37
N LEU A 133 16.30 -1.79 -8.95
CA LEU A 133 17.55 -1.55 -8.21
C LEU A 133 17.62 -0.11 -7.68
N GLU A 134 17.28 0.87 -8.51
CA GLU A 134 17.22 2.28 -8.12
C GLU A 134 16.22 2.50 -6.98
N ALA A 135 15.03 1.91 -7.08
CA ALA A 135 14.00 2.03 -6.05
C ALA A 135 14.37 1.32 -4.74
N GLN A 136 15.05 0.17 -4.81
CA GLN A 136 15.57 -0.50 -3.62
C GLN A 136 16.68 0.31 -2.93
N GLN A 137 17.54 0.99 -3.71
CA GLN A 137 18.55 1.89 -3.16
C GLN A 137 17.88 3.11 -2.48
N LEU A 138 16.82 3.66 -3.07
CA LEU A 138 16.05 4.75 -2.47
C LEU A 138 15.46 4.32 -1.12
N ALA A 139 14.83 3.15 -1.04
CA ALA A 139 14.31 2.62 0.21
C ALA A 139 15.41 2.35 1.24
N SER A 140 16.58 1.86 0.81
CA SER A 140 17.73 1.65 1.71
C SER A 140 18.24 2.96 2.32
N ASN A 141 18.28 4.04 1.52
CA ASN A 141 18.64 5.37 2.00
C ASN A 141 17.57 5.92 2.97
N ALA A 142 16.29 5.83 2.61
CA ALA A 142 15.18 6.26 3.46
C ALA A 142 15.15 5.52 4.80
N ARG A 143 15.43 4.22 4.79
CA ARG A 143 15.56 3.41 6.01
C ARG A 143 16.72 3.85 6.89
N ALA A 144 17.88 4.15 6.30
CA ALA A 144 19.04 4.65 7.04
C ALA A 144 18.75 6.00 7.72
N GLU A 145 17.86 6.81 7.13
CA GLU A 145 17.36 8.07 7.67
C GLU A 145 16.16 7.90 8.62
N TRP A 146 15.72 6.66 8.89
CA TRP A 146 14.52 6.34 9.68
C TRP A 146 13.23 6.99 9.14
N ALA A 147 13.14 7.19 7.82
CA ALA A 147 11.95 7.69 7.15
C ALA A 147 10.89 6.59 6.95
N PHE A 148 10.50 5.91 8.03
CA PHE A 148 9.42 4.92 8.05
C PHE A 148 8.78 4.82 9.44
N THR A 149 7.56 4.29 9.50
CA THR A 149 6.83 4.01 10.73
C THR A 149 7.02 2.56 11.12
N ASP A 150 7.84 2.30 12.14
CA ASP A 150 8.04 0.96 12.69
C ASP A 150 6.80 0.51 13.48
N LEU A 151 5.96 -0.30 12.85
CA LEU A 151 4.76 -0.88 13.47
C LEU A 151 5.07 -2.10 14.38
N SER A 152 6.33 -2.50 14.48
CA SER A 152 6.76 -3.68 15.24
C SER A 152 7.30 -3.34 16.63
N SER A 153 7.94 -2.16 16.80
CA SER A 153 8.62 -1.79 18.04
C SER A 153 7.89 -0.76 18.90
N PHE A 154 6.82 -0.13 18.40
CA PHE A 154 6.08 0.87 19.18
C PHE A 154 5.42 0.25 20.41
N THR A 155 5.51 0.94 21.54
CA THR A 155 4.90 0.48 22.79
C THR A 155 3.48 1.03 22.90
N LEU A 156 2.53 0.13 23.06
CA LEU A 156 1.12 0.41 23.27
C LEU A 156 0.73 0.11 24.72
N LEU A 157 -0.22 0.85 25.24
CA LEU A 157 -0.92 0.57 26.48
C LEU A 157 -2.39 0.36 26.19
N CYS A 158 -2.92 -0.80 26.59
CA CYS A 158 -4.36 -1.03 26.55
C CYS A 158 -5.05 -0.16 27.60
N ARG A 159 -5.95 0.75 27.21
CA ARG A 159 -6.65 1.65 28.13
C ARG A 159 -7.74 1.00 28.97
N GLN A 160 -8.04 -0.27 28.70
CA GLN A 160 -9.08 -1.03 29.40
C GLN A 160 -8.50 -1.91 30.52
N CYS A 161 -7.22 -2.28 30.44
CA CYS A 161 -6.58 -3.17 31.42
C CYS A 161 -5.14 -2.78 31.77
N ASP A 162 -4.64 -1.66 31.24
CA ASP A 162 -3.29 -1.12 31.42
C ASP A 162 -2.16 -2.09 31.06
N ALA A 163 -2.44 -3.11 30.24
CA ALA A 163 -1.43 -4.03 29.73
C ALA A 163 -0.49 -3.29 28.75
N PRO A 164 0.85 -3.33 28.98
CA PRO A 164 1.81 -2.89 27.99
C PRO A 164 1.92 -3.94 26.88
N LEU A 165 1.96 -3.47 25.63
CA LEU A 165 1.96 -4.27 24.42
C LEU A 165 3.05 -3.71 23.51
N VAL A 166 3.81 -4.57 22.85
CA VAL A 166 4.89 -4.13 21.94
C VAL A 166 4.51 -4.54 20.52
N GLY A 167 4.36 -3.54 19.66
CA GLY A 167 4.01 -3.69 18.26
C GLY A 167 2.55 -4.06 18.01
N GLN A 168 2.17 -3.99 16.73
CA GLN A 168 0.82 -4.28 16.26
C GLN A 168 0.39 -5.73 16.53
N VAL A 169 1.30 -6.71 16.38
CA VAL A 169 1.00 -8.13 16.57
C VAL A 169 0.53 -8.42 18.01
N ALA A 170 1.21 -7.85 19.01
CA ALA A 170 0.81 -8.01 20.41
C ALA A 170 -0.56 -7.38 20.66
N ALA A 171 -0.83 -6.22 20.08
CA ALA A 171 -2.11 -5.53 20.22
C ALA A 171 -3.28 -6.27 19.56
N GLN A 172 -3.08 -6.80 18.34
CA GLN A 172 -4.08 -7.61 17.65
C GLN A 172 -4.40 -8.88 18.42
N LYS A 173 -3.37 -9.60 18.89
CA LYS A 173 -3.56 -10.80 19.71
C LYS A 173 -4.27 -10.49 21.03
N HIS A 174 -3.92 -9.37 21.67
CA HIS A 174 -4.59 -8.90 22.88
C HIS A 174 -6.07 -8.60 22.63
N ALA A 175 -6.39 -7.88 21.55
CA ALA A 175 -7.75 -7.57 21.16
C ALA A 175 -8.58 -8.83 20.91
N GLN A 176 -8.01 -9.82 20.21
CA GLN A 176 -8.68 -11.09 19.93
C GLN A 176 -8.97 -11.89 21.20
N LEU A 177 -8.03 -11.92 22.15
CA LEU A 177 -8.17 -12.71 23.39
C LEU A 177 -9.07 -12.05 24.43
N THR A 178 -9.10 -10.71 24.47
CA THR A 178 -9.75 -9.96 25.56
C THR A 178 -10.98 -9.17 25.12
N GLY A 179 -11.17 -8.96 23.82
CA GLY A 179 -12.16 -8.03 23.28
C GLY A 179 -11.82 -6.55 23.48
N HIS A 180 -10.61 -6.23 23.96
CA HIS A 180 -10.17 -4.85 24.14
C HIS A 180 -9.74 -4.20 22.82
N THR A 181 -10.19 -2.97 22.56
CA THR A 181 -9.93 -2.24 21.32
C THR A 181 -9.37 -0.84 21.53
N GLN A 182 -9.24 -0.39 22.79
CA GLN A 182 -8.68 0.92 23.11
C GLN A 182 -7.18 0.81 23.43
N PHE A 183 -6.34 1.20 22.46
CA PHE A 183 -4.89 1.23 22.61
C PHE A 183 -4.38 2.67 22.54
N LYS A 184 -3.39 3.01 23.37
CA LYS A 184 -2.65 4.27 23.29
C LYS A 184 -1.17 3.97 23.12
N GLU A 185 -0.54 4.61 22.16
CA GLU A 185 0.91 4.62 22.04
C GLU A 185 1.57 5.40 23.18
N ILE A 186 2.62 4.83 23.75
CA ILE A 186 3.48 5.47 24.74
C ILE A 186 4.87 5.57 24.14
N ILE A 187 5.30 6.82 23.94
CA ILE A 187 6.68 7.14 23.56
C ILE A 187 7.49 7.25 24.86
N HIS A 188 8.61 6.53 24.94
CA HIS A 188 9.56 6.61 26.05
C HIS A 188 10.60 7.71 25.81
#